data_AF-A0A3Q0SAP4-F1
#
_entry.id   AF-A0A3Q0SAP4-F1
#
_cell.length_a   1.000
_cell.length_b   1.000
_cell.length_c   1.000
_cell.angle_alpha   90.00
_cell.angle_beta   90.00
_cell.angle_gamma   90.00
#
_symmetry.space_group_name_H-M   'P 1'
#
loop_
_entity.id
_entity.type
_entity.pdbx_description
1 polymer ?
#
loop_
_entity_poly.entity_id
_entity_poly.type
_entity_poly.pdbx_seq_one_letter_code
_entity_poly.pdbx_strand_id
1 'polypeptide(L)'
;ISRFKTGLSFCCIIFLFLLLSQCHGGCAEVDSLTEAVVGKGFLLGCISCKTREEVRAQTTVDWHFKPLGEEEFRHIFHYDHPIADILHEDFSDRLEWHGTLNDDIQTGAIYINNITFNDTGTYRCTFHRTLFLPLSPEQVTVEKEVELSVVAVANRELADVISEIMMYVLIVVLQLWLIVVLVYCYKKIWDEHEAREARKAEKAQLESKDNCDGVQLD
;
A
#
# COMPACT_ATOMS: atom_id res chain seq x y z
N ILE A 1 25.95 37.40 -3.77
CA ILE A 1 25.17 37.11 -2.53
C ILE A 1 23.89 36.28 -2.76
N SER A 2 23.35 36.16 -3.99
CA SER A 2 22.15 35.33 -4.27
C SER A 2 22.41 33.82 -4.50
N ARG A 3 23.64 33.38 -4.83
CA ARG A 3 23.97 31.95 -5.01
C ARG A 3 24.24 31.17 -3.71
N PHE A 4 24.39 31.85 -2.57
CA PHE A 4 24.68 31.20 -1.28
C PHE A 4 23.41 30.85 -0.49
N LYS A 5 22.27 31.49 -0.81
CA LYS A 5 20.98 31.24 -0.14
C LYS A 5 20.26 29.98 -0.66
N THR A 6 20.43 29.62 -1.93
CA THR A 6 19.85 28.41 -2.53
C THR A 6 20.56 27.12 -2.08
N GLY A 7 21.88 27.16 -1.87
CA GLY A 7 22.65 26.03 -1.34
C GLY A 7 22.34 25.69 0.12
N LEU A 8 22.13 26.71 0.96
CA LEU A 8 21.78 26.52 2.37
C LEU A 8 20.39 25.90 2.54
N SER A 9 19.43 26.27 1.69
CA SER A 9 18.07 25.70 1.70
C SER A 9 18.05 24.25 1.25
N PHE A 10 18.84 23.87 0.23
CA PHE A 10 18.90 22.49 -0.25
C PHE A 10 19.62 21.58 0.76
N CYS A 11 20.66 22.10 1.42
CA CYS A 11 21.39 21.37 2.47
C CYS A 11 20.52 21.15 3.72
N CYS A 12 19.72 22.14 4.13
CA CYS A 12 18.75 21.97 5.22
C CYS A 12 17.67 20.93 4.91
N ILE A 13 17.19 20.85 3.66
CA ILE A 13 16.20 19.84 3.24
C ILE A 13 16.81 18.44 3.28
N ILE A 14 18.04 18.26 2.77
CA ILE A 14 18.76 16.97 2.82
C ILE A 14 19.02 16.56 4.27
N PHE A 15 19.43 17.50 5.13
CA PHE A 15 19.65 17.23 6.55
C PHE A 15 18.34 16.86 7.27
N LEU A 16 17.22 17.46 6.89
CA LEU A 16 15.89 17.07 7.38
C LEU A 16 15.52 15.65 6.97
N PHE A 17 15.78 15.24 5.71
CA PHE A 17 15.55 13.88 5.24
C PHE A 17 16.47 12.84 5.91
N LEU A 18 17.72 13.20 6.20
CA LEU A 18 18.66 12.35 6.95
C LEU A 18 18.25 12.17 8.43
N LEU A 19 17.66 13.20 9.04
CA LEU A 19 17.12 13.13 10.40
C LEU A 19 15.79 12.35 10.49
N LEU A 20 15.02 12.30 9.41
CA LEU A 20 13.77 11.52 9.32
C LEU A 20 14.01 10.01 9.15
N SER A 21 15.24 9.58 8.88
CA SER A 21 15.57 8.17 8.60
C SER A 21 15.76 7.30 9.86
N GLN A 22 15.35 7.77 11.03
CA GLN A 22 15.44 7.04 12.31
C GLN A 22 14.07 6.51 12.79
N CYS A 23 13.11 6.32 11.89
CA CYS A 23 11.96 5.48 12.23
C CYS A 23 12.45 4.03 12.34
N HIS A 24 12.55 3.53 13.57
CA HIS A 24 12.63 2.08 13.78
C HIS A 24 11.34 1.48 13.22
N GLY A 25 11.48 0.49 12.33
CA GLY A 25 10.33 -0.26 11.82
C GLY A 25 9.66 -0.98 12.98
N GLY A 26 8.35 -0.82 13.12
CA GLY A 26 7.55 -1.59 14.07
C GLY A 26 6.95 -2.83 13.42
N CYS A 27 6.53 -3.79 14.23
CA CYS A 27 5.72 -4.91 13.76
C CYS A 27 4.27 -4.45 13.51
N ALA A 28 3.72 -4.82 12.36
CA ALA A 28 2.33 -4.60 12.02
C ALA A 28 1.66 -5.93 11.67
N GLU A 29 0.50 -6.18 12.25
CA GLU A 29 -0.30 -7.35 11.95
C GLU A 29 -1.08 -7.10 10.66
N VAL A 30 -0.90 -7.97 9.68
CA VAL A 30 -1.59 -7.93 8.39
C VAL A 30 -2.21 -9.31 8.17
N ASP A 31 -3.45 -9.30 7.68
CA ASP A 31 -4.16 -10.53 7.36
C ASP A 31 -3.55 -11.21 6.13
N SER A 32 -3.64 -12.54 6.09
CA SER A 32 -3.17 -13.29 4.94
C SER A 32 -4.09 -13.13 3.73
N LEU A 33 -3.55 -13.44 2.55
CA LEU A 33 -4.38 -13.66 1.37
C LEU A 33 -5.32 -14.85 1.63
N THR A 34 -6.52 -14.80 1.06
CA THR A 34 -7.56 -15.82 1.26
C THR A 34 -7.87 -16.62 0.00
N GLU A 35 -7.34 -16.23 -1.17
CA GLU A 35 -7.55 -16.91 -2.44
C GLU A 35 -6.27 -17.54 -2.97
N ALA A 36 -6.26 -18.88 -3.10
CA ALA A 36 -5.17 -19.64 -3.71
C ALA A 36 -5.56 -20.20 -5.08
N VAL A 37 -4.58 -20.34 -5.97
CA VAL A 37 -4.80 -20.93 -7.29
C VAL A 37 -4.38 -22.40 -7.29
N VAL A 38 -5.25 -23.27 -7.79
CA VAL A 38 -4.98 -24.71 -7.91
C VAL A 38 -3.68 -25.00 -8.69
N GLY A 39 -2.92 -25.99 -8.23
CA GLY A 39 -1.66 -26.44 -8.83
C GLY A 39 -0.45 -25.52 -8.58
N LYS A 40 -0.64 -24.39 -7.92
CA LYS A 40 0.45 -23.48 -7.51
C LYS A 40 0.76 -23.64 -6.03
N GLY A 41 1.90 -23.13 -5.60
CA GLY A 41 2.19 -22.98 -4.17
C GLY A 41 1.62 -21.66 -3.63
N PHE A 42 1.26 -21.64 -2.35
CA PHE A 42 0.70 -20.47 -1.68
C PHE A 42 1.33 -20.28 -0.32
N LEU A 43 1.55 -19.02 0.04
CA LEU A 43 2.07 -18.63 1.32
C LEU A 43 0.92 -18.25 2.24
N LEU A 44 0.67 -19.06 3.26
CA LEU A 44 -0.27 -18.74 4.33
C LEU A 44 0.50 -18.06 5.46
N GLY A 45 0.36 -16.75 5.52
CA GLY A 45 1.04 -15.89 6.48
C GLY A 45 0.19 -15.63 7.72
N CYS A 46 0.80 -15.78 8.90
CA CYS A 46 0.18 -15.38 10.15
C CYS A 46 1.18 -14.56 10.97
N ILE A 47 0.77 -13.37 11.43
CA ILE A 47 1.64 -12.44 12.15
C ILE A 47 1.03 -12.18 13.53
N SER A 48 1.83 -12.38 14.59
CA SER A 48 1.50 -12.01 15.96
C SER A 48 2.61 -11.14 16.54
N CYS A 49 2.35 -9.84 16.60
CA CYS A 49 3.27 -8.86 17.14
C CYS A 49 3.22 -8.87 18.67
N LYS A 50 4.39 -8.72 19.31
CA LYS A 50 4.43 -8.51 20.76
C LYS A 50 3.96 -7.09 21.08
N THR A 51 3.24 -6.93 22.19
CA THR A 51 2.88 -5.59 22.70
C THR A 51 4.10 -4.72 23.00
N ARG A 52 5.20 -5.35 23.42
CA ARG A 52 6.47 -4.69 23.73
C ARG A 52 7.62 -5.44 23.07
N GLU A 53 8.28 -4.79 22.12
CA GLU A 53 9.29 -5.45 21.27
C GLU A 53 10.57 -5.82 22.04
N GLU A 54 10.95 -5.01 23.04
CA GLU A 54 12.20 -5.20 23.77
C GLU A 54 12.17 -6.35 24.79
N VAL A 55 10.99 -6.90 25.11
CA VAL A 55 10.86 -8.08 25.96
C VAL A 55 11.28 -9.32 25.16
N ARG A 56 12.27 -10.06 25.67
CA ARG A 56 12.67 -11.34 25.07
C ARG A 56 11.55 -12.36 25.21
N ALA A 57 11.34 -13.15 24.17
CA ALA A 57 10.35 -14.20 24.16
C ALA A 57 10.89 -15.46 23.48
N GLN A 58 10.36 -16.60 23.87
CA GLN A 58 10.45 -17.84 23.12
C GLN A 58 9.05 -18.20 22.67
N THR A 59 8.89 -18.51 21.39
CA THR A 59 7.59 -18.74 20.76
C THR A 59 7.64 -20.04 19.98
N THR A 60 6.60 -20.86 20.13
CA THR A 60 6.31 -21.97 19.22
C THR A 60 5.03 -21.66 18.45
N VAL A 61 4.89 -22.24 17.27
CA VAL A 61 3.74 -22.01 16.39
C VAL A 61 3.12 -23.33 15.98
N ASP A 62 1.82 -23.45 16.23
CA ASP A 62 1.00 -24.57 15.79
C ASP A 62 0.04 -24.13 14.70
N TRP A 63 -0.07 -24.93 13.65
CA TRP A 63 -1.05 -24.74 12.60
C TRP A 63 -2.07 -25.88 12.63
N HIS A 64 -3.33 -25.50 12.65
CA HIS A 64 -4.46 -26.41 12.58
C HIS A 64 -5.26 -26.16 11.30
N PHE A 65 -5.83 -27.22 10.75
CA PHE A 65 -6.66 -27.17 9.56
C PHE A 65 -8.02 -27.81 9.81
N LYS A 66 -9.07 -27.12 9.41
CA LYS A 66 -10.45 -27.59 9.40
C LYS A 66 -10.99 -27.51 7.98
N PRO A 67 -11.20 -28.65 7.29
CA PRO A 67 -11.74 -28.65 5.94
C PRO A 67 -13.20 -28.19 5.91
N LEU A 68 -13.66 -27.78 4.73
CA LEU A 68 -15.04 -27.32 4.56
C LEU A 68 -16.05 -28.44 4.87
N GLY A 69 -16.89 -28.23 5.88
CA GLY A 69 -17.94 -29.17 6.29
C GLY A 69 -17.59 -30.07 7.48
N GLU A 70 -16.36 -30.02 7.99
CA GLU A 70 -16.00 -30.63 9.28
C GLU A 70 -16.03 -29.58 10.40
N GLU A 71 -16.30 -30.02 11.63
CA GLU A 71 -16.33 -29.13 12.80
C GLU A 71 -15.00 -29.10 13.57
N GLU A 72 -14.19 -30.15 13.45
CA GLU A 72 -12.96 -30.31 14.24
C GLU A 72 -11.71 -29.84 13.50
N PHE A 73 -10.79 -29.25 14.26
CA PHE A 73 -9.47 -28.83 13.78
C PHE A 73 -8.47 -29.98 13.92
N ARG A 74 -7.73 -30.26 12.86
CA ARG A 74 -6.63 -31.23 12.85
C ARG A 74 -5.30 -30.51 12.96
N HIS A 75 -4.41 -30.97 13.83
CA HIS A 75 -3.07 -30.40 13.98
C HIS A 75 -2.21 -30.85 12.78
N ILE A 76 -1.78 -29.90 11.93
CA ILE A 76 -1.08 -30.20 10.68
C ILE A 76 0.42 -29.91 10.73
N PHE A 77 0.85 -28.95 11.55
CA PHE A 77 2.24 -28.49 11.56
C PHE A 77 2.60 -27.82 12.88
N HIS A 78 3.76 -28.16 13.42
CA HIS A 78 4.35 -27.60 14.64
C HIS A 78 5.74 -27.04 14.33
N TYR A 79 6.04 -25.85 14.82
CA TYR A 79 7.37 -25.27 14.70
C TYR A 79 7.88 -24.75 16.04
N ASP A 80 9.04 -25.28 16.43
CA ASP A 80 9.84 -24.86 17.57
C ASP A 80 11.28 -24.73 17.08
N HIS A 81 11.77 -23.49 16.97
CA HIS A 81 13.02 -23.20 16.26
C HIS A 81 14.18 -24.08 16.75
N PRO A 82 14.95 -24.74 15.85
CA PRO A 82 14.88 -24.71 14.38
C PRO A 82 14.07 -25.88 13.75
N ILE A 83 13.33 -26.64 14.54
CA ILE A 83 12.64 -27.86 14.14
C ILE A 83 11.24 -27.53 13.59
N ALA A 84 10.92 -28.13 12.44
CA ALA A 84 9.62 -28.03 11.78
C ALA A 84 9.05 -29.43 11.61
N ASP A 85 7.96 -29.73 12.31
CA ASP A 85 7.32 -31.04 12.31
C ASP A 85 5.99 -30.98 11.53
N ILE A 86 5.87 -31.81 10.49
CA ILE A 86 4.62 -32.00 9.76
C ILE A 86 3.88 -33.18 10.41
N LEU A 87 2.68 -32.93 10.90
CA LEU A 87 1.96 -33.87 11.77
C LEU A 87 0.82 -34.62 11.07
N HIS A 88 0.45 -34.21 9.86
CA HIS A 88 -0.66 -34.79 9.12
C HIS A 88 -0.22 -35.30 7.72
N GLU A 89 -0.62 -36.52 7.37
CA GLU A 89 -0.18 -37.21 6.14
C GLU A 89 -0.58 -36.46 4.86
N ASP A 90 -1.80 -35.89 4.79
CA ASP A 90 -2.28 -35.09 3.63
C ASP A 90 -1.37 -33.90 3.25
N PHE A 91 -0.56 -33.45 4.21
CA PHE A 91 0.35 -32.31 4.08
C PHE A 91 1.83 -32.73 4.09
N SER A 92 2.13 -34.03 4.15
CA SER A 92 3.50 -34.55 4.09
C SER A 92 4.19 -34.09 2.82
N ASP A 93 5.43 -33.65 2.96
CA ASP A 93 6.31 -33.19 1.87
C ASP A 93 5.77 -31.98 1.07
N ARG A 94 4.71 -31.32 1.55
CA ARG A 94 4.10 -30.14 0.92
C ARG A 94 4.22 -28.87 1.74
N LEU A 95 4.38 -28.98 3.06
CA LEU A 95 4.51 -27.83 3.95
C LEU A 95 5.97 -27.45 4.17
N GLU A 96 6.25 -26.16 4.03
CA GLU A 96 7.56 -25.56 4.31
C GLU A 96 7.40 -24.35 5.24
N TRP A 97 8.37 -24.16 6.13
CA TRP A 97 8.39 -22.98 7.00
C TRP A 97 8.98 -21.77 6.28
N HIS A 98 8.23 -20.66 6.25
CA HIS A 98 8.64 -19.38 5.68
C HIS A 98 8.52 -18.22 6.69
N GLY A 99 8.34 -18.55 7.97
CA GLY A 99 8.23 -17.57 9.05
C GLY A 99 9.59 -17.06 9.56
N THR A 100 9.57 -16.48 10.75
CA THR A 100 10.78 -16.01 11.43
C THR A 100 11.70 -17.19 11.80
N LEU A 101 13.01 -17.03 11.57
CA LEU A 101 14.03 -18.08 11.79
C LEU A 101 14.81 -17.90 13.10
N ASN A 102 14.12 -17.52 14.18
CA ASN A 102 14.68 -17.39 15.52
C ASN A 102 13.65 -17.82 16.58
N ASP A 103 14.06 -17.88 17.85
CA ASP A 103 13.18 -18.27 18.97
C ASP A 103 12.05 -17.26 19.22
N ASP A 104 12.22 -16.00 18.83
CA ASP A 104 11.24 -14.92 19.00
C ASP A 104 10.38 -14.74 17.74
N ILE A 105 9.64 -15.81 17.43
CA ILE A 105 8.81 -15.87 16.22
C ILE A 105 7.70 -14.84 16.31
N GLN A 106 7.66 -13.90 15.36
CA GLN A 106 6.55 -12.95 15.20
C GLN A 106 5.72 -13.24 13.94
N THR A 107 6.35 -13.82 12.93
CA THR A 107 5.70 -14.25 11.69
C THR A 107 5.74 -15.76 11.62
N GLY A 108 4.59 -16.40 11.77
CA GLY A 108 4.42 -17.85 11.62
C GLY A 108 3.83 -18.18 10.26
N ALA A 109 4.61 -18.04 9.18
CA ALA A 109 4.14 -18.30 7.82
C ALA A 109 4.53 -19.70 7.34
N ILE A 110 3.57 -20.41 6.76
CA ILE A 110 3.79 -21.71 6.10
C ILE A 110 3.55 -21.59 4.60
N TYR A 111 4.34 -22.30 3.82
CA TYR A 111 4.17 -22.42 2.38
C TYR A 111 3.60 -23.79 2.04
N ILE A 112 2.48 -23.83 1.32
CA ILE A 112 1.81 -25.05 0.90
C ILE A 112 2.11 -25.28 -0.57
N ASN A 113 2.87 -26.33 -0.89
CA ASN A 113 3.20 -26.73 -2.25
C ASN A 113 2.04 -27.46 -2.94
N ASN A 114 1.85 -27.16 -4.22
CA ASN A 114 0.91 -27.82 -5.13
C ASN A 114 -0.51 -27.91 -4.55
N ILE A 115 -1.22 -26.79 -4.51
CA ILE A 115 -2.54 -26.68 -3.89
C ILE A 115 -3.62 -27.38 -4.69
N THR A 116 -4.54 -27.99 -3.97
CA THR A 116 -5.68 -28.74 -4.47
C THR A 116 -6.98 -28.18 -3.89
N PHE A 117 -8.12 -28.50 -4.49
CA PHE A 117 -9.42 -28.05 -3.97
C PHE A 117 -9.71 -28.58 -2.55
N ASN A 118 -9.08 -29.68 -2.14
CA ASN A 118 -9.23 -30.26 -0.79
C ASN A 118 -8.54 -29.43 0.30
N ASP A 119 -7.62 -28.55 -0.08
CA ASP A 119 -6.94 -27.65 0.86
C ASP A 119 -7.83 -26.43 1.22
N THR A 120 -9.04 -26.34 0.66
CA THR A 120 -10.05 -25.32 0.97
C THR A 120 -10.63 -25.56 2.37
N GLY A 121 -10.61 -24.52 3.21
CA GLY A 121 -11.11 -24.60 4.58
C GLY A 121 -10.60 -23.48 5.47
N THR A 122 -10.73 -23.67 6.77
CA THR A 122 -10.25 -22.73 7.79
C THR A 122 -8.94 -23.23 8.36
N TYR A 123 -7.91 -22.39 8.29
CA TYR A 123 -6.63 -22.61 8.94
C TYR A 123 -6.55 -21.76 10.19
N ARG A 124 -6.00 -22.31 11.27
CA ARG A 124 -5.79 -21.61 12.53
C ARG A 124 -4.33 -21.70 12.94
N CYS A 125 -3.69 -20.54 13.09
CA CYS A 125 -2.36 -20.41 13.66
C CYS A 125 -2.48 -20.07 15.15
N THR A 126 -1.76 -20.82 15.97
CA THR A 126 -1.68 -20.60 17.42
C THR A 126 -0.22 -20.32 17.78
N PHE A 127 0.03 -19.15 18.35
CA PHE A 127 1.34 -18.80 18.90
C PHE A 127 1.34 -19.09 20.39
N HIS A 128 2.18 -20.02 20.83
CA HIS A 128 2.44 -20.26 22.24
C HIS A 128 3.73 -19.54 22.62
N ARG A 129 3.59 -18.39 23.28
CA ARG A 129 4.71 -17.51 23.61
C ARG A 129 4.98 -17.48 25.10
N THR A 130 6.24 -17.67 25.48
CA THR A 130 6.73 -17.41 26.83
C THR A 130 7.54 -16.12 26.83
N LEU A 131 6.99 -15.07 27.46
CA LEU A 131 7.64 -13.77 27.64
C LEU A 131 8.53 -13.81 28.88
N PHE A 132 9.79 -13.42 28.75
CA PHE A 132 10.74 -13.34 29.86
C PHE A 132 10.75 -11.94 30.46
N LEU A 133 9.79 -11.65 31.35
CA LEU A 133 9.73 -10.38 32.08
C LEU A 133 10.69 -10.39 33.29
N PRO A 134 11.10 -9.21 33.81
CA PRO A 134 12.00 -9.12 34.97
C PRO A 134 11.45 -9.70 36.27
N LEU A 135 10.12 -9.75 36.43
CA LEU A 135 9.46 -10.23 37.65
C LEU A 135 9.24 -11.75 37.61
N SER A 136 8.60 -12.23 36.54
CA SER A 136 8.32 -13.65 36.31
C SER A 136 8.03 -13.90 34.83
N PRO A 137 8.33 -15.09 34.29
CA PRO A 137 7.92 -15.44 32.94
C PRO A 137 6.39 -15.52 32.83
N GLU A 138 5.85 -15.06 31.71
CA GLU A 138 4.41 -15.07 31.42
C GLU A 138 4.15 -15.86 30.14
N GLN A 139 3.16 -16.75 30.15
CA GLN A 139 2.75 -17.50 28.98
C GLN A 139 1.52 -16.86 28.36
N VAL A 140 1.62 -16.55 27.06
CA VAL A 140 0.57 -15.93 26.26
C VAL A 140 0.30 -16.82 25.07
N THR A 141 -0.97 -17.14 24.84
CA THR A 141 -1.40 -17.88 23.66
C THR A 141 -2.27 -16.96 22.80
N VAL A 142 -1.93 -16.84 21.52
CA VAL A 142 -2.68 -16.04 20.54
C VAL A 142 -3.12 -16.93 19.40
N GLU A 143 -4.40 -16.95 19.10
CA GLU A 143 -4.99 -17.70 17.99
C GLU A 143 -5.49 -16.74 16.92
N LYS A 144 -5.24 -17.07 15.65
CA LYS A 144 -5.81 -16.38 14.50
C LYS A 144 -6.30 -17.39 13.49
N GLU A 145 -7.43 -17.09 12.87
CA GLU A 145 -8.04 -17.93 11.86
C GLU A 145 -8.02 -17.23 10.50
N VAL A 146 -7.74 -18.02 9.45
CA VAL A 146 -7.73 -17.57 8.06
C VAL A 146 -8.53 -18.58 7.23
N GLU A 147 -9.52 -18.09 6.49
CA GLU A 147 -10.30 -18.90 5.57
C GLU A 147 -9.63 -18.90 4.20
N LEU A 148 -9.23 -20.07 3.73
CA LEU A 148 -8.60 -20.27 2.42
C LEU A 148 -9.61 -20.83 1.42
N SER A 149 -9.79 -20.13 0.31
CA SER A 149 -10.59 -20.54 -0.83
C SER A 149 -9.68 -20.86 -2.02
N VAL A 150 -9.79 -22.08 -2.55
CA VAL A 150 -9.02 -22.51 -3.72
C VAL A 150 -9.83 -22.32 -5.00
N VAL A 151 -9.32 -21.48 -5.89
CA VAL A 151 -9.94 -21.12 -7.17
C VAL A 151 -9.12 -21.65 -8.35
N ALA A 152 -9.80 -21.92 -9.48
CA ALA A 152 -9.12 -22.35 -10.70
C ALA A 152 -8.32 -21.22 -11.38
N VAL A 153 -8.77 -19.97 -11.20
CA VAL A 153 -8.18 -18.77 -11.78
C VAL A 153 -8.16 -17.68 -10.72
N ALA A 154 -7.03 -16.99 -10.56
CA ALA A 154 -6.93 -15.87 -9.62
C ALA A 154 -7.89 -14.74 -10.02
N ASN A 155 -8.72 -14.28 -9.08
CA ASN A 155 -9.47 -13.06 -9.27
C ASN A 155 -8.54 -11.87 -9.01
N ARG A 156 -8.68 -10.81 -9.80
CA ARG A 156 -8.07 -9.53 -9.42
C ARG A 156 -8.87 -8.96 -8.26
N GLU A 157 -8.17 -8.42 -7.25
CA GLU A 157 -8.83 -7.71 -6.17
C GLU A 157 -9.71 -6.61 -6.76
N LEU A 158 -10.99 -6.61 -6.38
CA LEU A 158 -11.96 -5.63 -6.90
C LEU A 158 -11.49 -4.19 -6.66
N ALA A 159 -10.78 -3.96 -5.55
CA ALA A 159 -10.20 -2.66 -5.21
C ALA A 159 -9.19 -2.17 -6.25
N ASP A 160 -8.30 -3.04 -6.73
CA ASP A 160 -7.28 -2.70 -7.73
C ASP A 160 -7.94 -2.25 -9.03
N VAL A 161 -8.87 -3.07 -9.54
CA VAL A 161 -9.63 -2.78 -10.76
C VAL A 161 -10.44 -1.48 -10.64
N ILE A 162 -11.10 -1.25 -9.50
CA ILE A 162 -11.87 -0.03 -9.27
C ILE A 162 -10.96 1.18 -9.21
N SER A 163 -9.80 1.07 -8.53
CA SER A 163 -8.85 2.16 -8.39
C SER A 163 -8.28 2.62 -9.73
N GLU A 164 -8.00 1.68 -10.64
CA GLU A 164 -7.53 1.95 -12.00
C GLU A 164 -8.59 2.74 -12.80
N ILE A 165 -9.85 2.29 -12.77
CA ILE A 165 -10.96 2.97 -13.46
C ILE A 165 -11.18 4.37 -12.88
N MET A 166 -11.20 4.50 -11.56
CA MET A 166 -11.41 5.78 -10.88
C MET A 166 -10.29 6.78 -11.18
N MET A 167 -9.04 6.32 -11.28
CA MET A 167 -7.91 7.15 -11.70
C MET A 167 -8.15 7.75 -13.10
N TYR A 168 -8.52 6.92 -14.08
CA TYR A 168 -8.80 7.40 -15.44
C TYR A 168 -9.97 8.39 -15.50
N VAL A 169 -11.06 8.11 -14.78
CA VAL A 169 -12.22 9.00 -14.71
C VAL A 169 -11.82 10.37 -14.14
N LEU A 170 -11.06 10.41 -13.04
CA LEU A 170 -10.59 11.65 -12.45
C LEU A 170 -9.70 12.45 -13.41
N ILE A 171 -8.78 11.78 -14.12
CA ILE A 171 -7.90 12.42 -15.10
C ILE A 171 -8.73 13.06 -16.22
N VAL A 172 -9.69 12.34 -16.79
CA VAL A 172 -10.51 12.86 -17.90
C VAL A 172 -11.36 14.05 -17.45
N VAL A 173 -11.98 13.98 -16.27
CA VAL A 173 -12.79 15.08 -15.74
C VAL A 173 -11.94 16.33 -15.49
N LEU A 174 -10.77 16.18 -14.87
CA LEU A 174 -9.84 17.30 -14.64
C LEU A 174 -9.35 17.88 -15.96
N GLN A 175 -9.03 17.05 -16.95
CA GLN A 175 -8.60 17.50 -18.27
C GLN A 175 -9.71 18.30 -18.99
N LEU A 176 -10.95 17.82 -18.97
CA LEU A 176 -12.09 18.53 -19.54
C LEU A 176 -12.34 19.87 -18.81
N TRP A 177 -12.23 19.88 -17.48
CA TRP A 177 -12.38 21.10 -16.69
C TRP A 177 -11.31 22.14 -17.05
N LEU A 178 -10.04 21.71 -17.17
CA LEU A 178 -8.95 22.59 -17.63
C LEU A 178 -9.21 23.12 -19.04
N ILE A 179 -9.66 22.28 -19.97
CA ILE A 179 -10.01 22.71 -21.33
C ILE A 179 -11.12 23.77 -21.30
N VAL A 180 -12.17 23.57 -20.49
CA VAL A 180 -13.26 24.54 -20.34
C VAL A 180 -12.72 25.88 -19.80
N VAL A 181 -11.87 25.85 -18.77
CA VAL A 181 -11.24 27.06 -18.22
C VAL A 181 -10.35 27.74 -19.26
N LEU A 182 -9.55 26.98 -20.01
CA LEU A 182 -8.70 27.52 -21.07
C LEU A 182 -9.50 28.18 -22.18
N VAL A 183 -10.58 27.55 -22.66
CA VAL A 183 -11.47 28.12 -23.69
C VAL A 183 -12.19 29.37 -23.17
N TYR A 184 -12.65 29.34 -21.92
CA TYR A 184 -13.29 30.50 -21.28
C TYR A 184 -12.32 31.67 -21.14
N CYS A 185 -11.11 31.42 -20.63
CA CYS A 185 -10.06 32.43 -20.52
C CYS A 185 -9.62 32.95 -21.89
N TYR A 186 -9.47 32.07 -22.88
CA TYR A 186 -9.11 32.45 -24.24
C TYR A 186 -10.14 33.38 -24.86
N LYS A 187 -11.43 33.01 -24.81
CA LYS A 187 -12.53 33.86 -25.30
C LYS A 187 -12.54 35.22 -24.61
N LYS A 188 -12.44 35.22 -23.28
CA LYS A 188 -12.43 36.47 -22.51
C LYS A 188 -11.27 37.39 -22.89
N ILE A 189 -10.05 36.84 -23.00
CA ILE A 189 -8.86 37.62 -23.38
C ILE A 189 -8.98 38.14 -24.82
N TRP A 190 -9.55 37.33 -25.73
CA TRP A 190 -9.77 37.72 -27.11
C TRP A 190 -10.71 38.93 -27.21
N ASP A 191 -11.84 38.89 -26.51
CA ASP A 191 -12.81 39.99 -26.46
C ASP A 191 -12.16 41.28 -25.89
N GLU A 192 -11.35 41.15 -24.83
CA GLU A 192 -10.58 42.27 -24.25
C GLU A 192 -9.47 42.79 -25.17
N HIS A 193 -8.91 41.96 -26.05
CA HIS A 193 -7.90 42.35 -27.02
C HIS A 193 -8.50 43.18 -28.15
N GLU A 194 -9.62 42.72 -28.73
CA GLU A 194 -10.35 43.45 -29.76
C GLU A 194 -10.82 44.83 -29.26
N ALA A 195 -11.35 44.89 -28.04
CA ALA A 195 -11.75 46.15 -27.40
C ALA A 195 -10.58 47.11 -27.10
N ARG A 196 -9.35 46.60 -27.00
CA ARG A 196 -8.13 47.43 -26.85
C ARG A 196 -7.63 47.95 -28.19
N GLU A 197 -7.63 47.12 -29.22
CA GLU A 197 -7.25 47.52 -30.58
C GLU A 197 -8.21 48.57 -31.14
N ALA A 198 -9.53 48.40 -30.95
CA ALA A 198 -10.52 49.41 -31.34
C ALA A 198 -10.27 50.78 -30.67
N ARG A 199 -9.95 50.79 -29.37
CA ARG A 199 -9.61 52.01 -28.62
C ARG A 199 -8.30 52.66 -29.09
N LYS A 200 -7.32 51.88 -29.54
CA LYS A 200 -6.08 52.42 -30.13
C LYS A 200 -6.35 53.02 -31.50
N ALA A 201 -7.17 52.38 -32.32
CA ALA A 201 -7.55 52.88 -33.65
C ALA A 201 -8.32 54.20 -33.56
N GLU A 202 -9.26 54.33 -32.62
CA GLU A 202 -10.00 55.57 -32.37
C GLU A 202 -9.07 56.71 -31.92
N LYS A 203 -8.13 56.44 -31.01
CA LYS A 203 -7.12 57.43 -30.60
C LYS A 203 -6.21 57.88 -31.74
N ALA A 204 -5.74 56.95 -32.59
CA ALA A 204 -4.92 57.28 -33.74
C ALA A 204 -5.66 58.13 -34.79
N GLN A 205 -6.96 57.91 -34.97
CA GLN A 205 -7.79 58.77 -35.82
C GLN A 205 -7.97 60.17 -35.24
N LEU A 206 -8.14 60.29 -33.92
CA LEU A 206 -8.25 61.57 -33.25
C LEU A 206 -6.94 62.39 -33.36
N GLU A 207 -5.79 61.76 -33.09
CA GLU A 207 -4.47 62.40 -33.26
C GLU A 207 -4.19 62.82 -34.71
N SER A 208 -4.58 62.02 -35.70
CA SER A 208 -4.48 62.41 -37.12
C SER A 208 -5.38 63.61 -37.47
N LYS A 209 -6.53 63.74 -36.82
CA LYS A 209 -7.46 64.86 -37.05
C LYS A 209 -6.90 66.17 -36.47
N ASP A 210 -6.39 66.13 -35.25
CA ASP A 210 -5.74 67.29 -34.62
C ASP A 210 -4.47 67.72 -35.38
N ASN A 211 -3.70 66.76 -35.93
CA ASN A 211 -2.53 67.07 -36.75
C ASN A 211 -2.88 67.67 -38.13
N CYS A 212 -4.07 67.39 -38.68
CA CYS A 212 -4.55 68.01 -39.92
C CYS A 212 -5.14 69.41 -39.68
N ASP A 213 -5.79 69.65 -38.54
CA ASP A 213 -6.29 70.98 -38.18
C ASP A 213 -5.14 71.96 -37.81
N GLY A 214 -3.95 71.45 -37.48
CA GLY A 214 -2.74 72.24 -37.24
C GLY A 214 -1.92 72.66 -38.48
N VAL A 215 -2.24 72.17 -39.68
CA VAL A 215 -1.52 72.52 -40.94
C VAL A 215 -2.22 73.62 -41.74
N GLN A 216 -3.30 74.20 -41.21
CA GLN A 216 -4.03 75.33 -41.81
C GLN A 216 -3.88 76.61 -40.99
N LEU A 217 -2.66 76.91 -40.57
CA LEU A 217 -2.25 78.21 -40.04
C LEU A 217 -0.85 78.54 -40.58
N ASP A 218 -0.79 78.94 -41.84
CA ASP A 218 0.22 79.84 -42.42
C ASP A 218 -0.35 80.51 -43.69
#